data_AF-A0A6L7WJP3-F1
#
_entry.id   AF-A0A6L7WJP3-F1
#
_cell.length_a   1.000
_cell.length_b   1.000
_cell.length_c   1.000
_cell.angle_alpha   90.00
_cell.angle_beta   90.00
_cell.angle_gamma   90.00
#
_symmetry.space_group_name_H-M   'P 1'
#
loop_
_entity.id
_entity.type
_entity.pdbx_description
1 polymer ?
#
loop_
_entity_poly.entity_id
_entity_poly.type
_entity_poly.pdbx_seq_one_letter_code
_entity_poly.pdbx_strand_id
1 'polypeptide(L)'
;MEFLLTALFLFAAVGLRRGGKGIDPGRFRRFALLASVGPFFSIPSVFVTFPIVNLGVASAVRDWLKNRHRPDPAICLGAAVYNVTVLCAYLLLRHRSNTYLRDYWSDGFMPLESTAAMLSFLGNNGLLLLDASLPAWGSGPGTVSWTIPFVGLGLGWLLARKETRFFGLVTVAFFIARLVASALSIYPLGGSRVDIFAFPVTICLFAAGIQAATAAFPRPAAIRLAAAAVVVALALTRPVGAAYLNTDDDPLVAHVASEARPEDGLILSQAGIYLTAFYGKWPVETRATDDASHGTAVTLVRDRTRHLPMSSAQERLVTRFLNESGPTGPG
;
A
#
# COMPACT_ATOMS: atom_id res chain seq x y z
N MET A 1 7.43 8.17 -0.85
CA MET A 1 8.78 7.57 -0.71
C MET A 1 8.75 6.05 -0.86
N GLU A 2 7.80 5.35 -0.24
CA GLU A 2 7.85 3.89 -0.14
C GLU A 2 7.51 3.13 -1.44
N PHE A 3 6.57 3.61 -2.26
CA PHE A 3 6.33 3.02 -3.59
C PHE A 3 7.57 3.11 -4.50
N LEU A 4 8.40 4.15 -4.33
CA LEU A 4 9.66 4.29 -5.06
C LEU A 4 10.65 3.19 -4.64
N LEU A 5 10.68 2.81 -3.35
CA LEU A 5 11.51 1.69 -2.89
C LEU A 5 11.08 0.39 -3.56
N THR A 6 9.78 0.10 -3.63
CA THR A 6 9.27 -1.06 -4.38
C THR A 6 9.74 -1.04 -5.84
N ALA A 7 9.58 0.09 -6.54
CA ALA A 7 10.03 0.23 -7.92
C ALA A 7 11.55 0.03 -8.09
N LEU A 8 12.35 0.61 -7.19
CA LEU A 8 13.80 0.47 -7.18
C LEU A 8 14.24 -0.98 -6.94
N PHE A 9 13.59 -1.70 -6.01
CA PHE A 9 13.89 -3.10 -5.76
C PHE A 9 13.50 -4.00 -6.94
N LEU A 10 12.37 -3.74 -7.60
CA LEU A 10 11.99 -4.45 -8.83
C LEU A 10 13.02 -4.21 -9.94
N PHE A 11 13.46 -2.97 -10.14
CA PHE A 11 14.49 -2.65 -11.13
C PHE A 11 15.82 -3.32 -10.81
N ALA A 12 16.25 -3.31 -9.55
CA ALA A 12 17.46 -3.99 -9.11
C ALA A 12 17.36 -5.52 -9.29
N ALA A 13 16.17 -6.11 -9.11
CA ALA A 13 15.92 -7.54 -9.33
C ALA A 13 16.11 -7.96 -10.79
N VAL A 14 15.72 -7.12 -11.75
CA VAL A 14 15.98 -7.35 -13.19
C VAL A 14 17.49 -7.47 -13.45
N GLY A 15 18.29 -6.70 -12.70
CA GLY A 15 19.76 -6.74 -12.78
C GLY A 15 20.40 -8.03 -12.25
N LEU A 16 19.68 -8.87 -11.49
CA LEU A 16 20.25 -10.08 -10.87
C LEU A 16 20.50 -11.22 -11.86
N ARG A 17 19.72 -11.29 -12.96
CA ARG A 17 19.89 -12.30 -14.03
C ARG A 17 20.22 -11.63 -15.34
N ARG A 18 21.51 -11.39 -15.61
CA ARG A 18 21.94 -10.80 -16.88
C ARG A 18 22.14 -11.89 -17.94
N GLY A 19 21.40 -11.82 -19.05
CA GLY A 19 21.64 -12.63 -20.25
C GLY A 19 21.29 -14.12 -20.12
N GLY A 20 20.23 -14.47 -19.37
CA GLY A 20 19.81 -15.87 -19.19
C GLY A 20 20.74 -16.73 -18.34
N LYS A 21 21.83 -16.14 -17.81
CA LYS A 21 22.75 -16.79 -16.88
C LYS A 21 22.13 -16.88 -15.47
N GLY A 22 22.77 -17.66 -14.59
CA GLY A 22 22.42 -17.77 -13.18
C GLY A 22 22.45 -16.40 -12.45
N ILE A 23 22.09 -16.40 -11.17
CA ILE A 23 22.11 -15.20 -10.34
C ILE A 23 23.55 -14.69 -10.18
N ASP A 24 23.78 -13.40 -10.44
CA ASP A 24 25.08 -12.75 -10.22
C ASP A 24 25.34 -12.58 -8.71
N PRO A 25 26.37 -13.23 -8.13
CA PRO A 25 26.60 -13.20 -6.68
C PRO A 25 26.92 -11.81 -6.13
N GLY A 26 27.67 -10.99 -6.88
CA GLY A 26 28.09 -9.66 -6.46
C GLY A 26 26.90 -8.70 -6.40
N ARG A 27 26.03 -8.74 -7.42
CA ARG A 27 24.78 -7.96 -7.46
C ARG A 27 23.78 -8.45 -6.44
N PHE A 28 23.65 -9.77 -6.28
CA PHE A 28 22.77 -10.36 -5.26
C PHE A 28 23.17 -9.93 -3.86
N ARG A 29 24.46 -9.99 -3.52
CA ARG A 29 24.94 -9.53 -2.20
C ARG A 29 24.63 -8.06 -1.96
N ARG A 30 24.90 -7.18 -2.93
CA ARG A 30 24.58 -5.74 -2.83
C ARG A 30 23.08 -5.53 -2.66
N PHE A 31 22.27 -6.24 -3.45
CA PHE A 31 20.82 -6.18 -3.35
C PHE A 31 20.34 -6.63 -1.97
N ALA A 32 20.79 -7.79 -1.47
CA ALA A 32 20.40 -8.34 -0.18
C ALA A 32 20.74 -7.37 0.97
N LEU A 33 21.94 -6.76 0.94
CA LEU A 33 22.34 -5.76 1.93
C LEU A 33 21.47 -4.50 1.89
N LEU A 34 21.17 -3.97 0.70
CA LEU A 34 20.28 -2.82 0.55
C LEU A 34 18.84 -3.16 0.97
N ALA A 35 18.39 -4.37 0.63
CA ALA A 35 17.08 -4.89 0.99
C ALA A 35 16.94 -5.09 2.51
N SER A 36 18.02 -5.42 3.22
CA SER A 36 18.02 -5.53 4.69
C SER A 36 17.70 -4.22 5.40
N VAL A 37 17.97 -3.08 4.76
CA VAL A 37 17.71 -1.75 5.32
C VAL A 37 16.24 -1.35 5.13
N GLY A 38 15.60 -1.81 4.05
CA GLY A 38 14.22 -1.48 3.69
C GLY A 38 13.18 -1.61 4.83
N PRO A 39 13.14 -2.74 5.57
CA PRO A 39 12.15 -2.97 6.63
C PRO A 39 12.14 -1.91 7.74
N PHE A 40 13.26 -1.23 7.99
CA PHE A 40 13.35 -0.18 9.02
C PHE A 40 12.68 1.13 8.59
N PHE A 41 12.48 1.32 7.29
CA PHE A 41 11.82 2.50 6.72
C PHE A 41 10.41 2.18 6.22
N SER A 42 10.18 0.96 5.74
CA SER A 42 8.90 0.57 5.14
C SER A 42 8.67 -0.95 5.21
N ILE A 43 7.73 -1.39 6.04
CA ILE A 43 7.33 -2.81 6.14
C ILE A 43 6.93 -3.39 4.76
N PRO A 44 6.16 -2.66 3.91
CA PRO A 44 5.80 -3.15 2.58
C PRO A 44 6.97 -3.50 1.66
N SER A 45 8.17 -2.97 1.89
CA SER A 45 9.34 -3.34 1.09
C SER A 45 9.64 -4.84 1.20
N VAL A 46 9.35 -5.45 2.37
CA VAL A 46 9.54 -6.88 2.63
C VAL A 46 8.76 -7.74 1.64
N PHE A 47 7.54 -7.32 1.25
CA PHE A 47 6.72 -8.07 0.29
C PHE A 47 7.39 -8.22 -1.07
N VAL A 48 8.30 -7.31 -1.43
CA VAL A 48 9.04 -7.32 -2.70
C VAL A 48 10.40 -7.97 -2.50
N THR A 49 11.14 -7.53 -1.48
CA THR A 49 12.52 -7.98 -1.26
C THR A 49 12.59 -9.43 -0.81
N PHE A 50 11.63 -9.92 0.00
CA PHE A 50 11.64 -11.29 0.49
C PHE A 50 11.50 -12.32 -0.65
N PRO A 51 10.53 -12.18 -1.59
CA PRO A 51 10.51 -13.00 -2.79
C PRO A 51 11.79 -12.94 -3.61
N ILE A 52 12.34 -11.74 -3.87
CA ILE A 52 13.53 -11.58 -4.72
C ILE A 52 14.72 -12.33 -4.11
N VAL A 53 14.98 -12.13 -2.82
CA VAL A 53 16.10 -12.78 -2.12
C VAL A 53 15.92 -14.29 -2.09
N ASN A 54 14.77 -14.78 -1.61
CA ASN A 54 14.57 -16.21 -1.39
C ASN A 54 14.38 -17.00 -2.70
N LEU A 55 13.73 -16.43 -3.71
CA LEU A 55 13.69 -17.04 -5.05
C LEU A 55 15.06 -16.99 -5.73
N GLY A 56 15.88 -15.96 -5.47
CA GLY A 56 17.25 -15.89 -5.94
C GLY A 56 18.10 -17.06 -5.42
N VAL A 57 18.02 -17.32 -4.11
CA VAL A 57 18.65 -18.51 -3.49
C VAL A 57 18.10 -19.79 -4.08
N ALA A 58 16.76 -19.93 -4.14
CA ALA A 58 16.13 -21.12 -4.71
C ALA A 58 16.56 -21.38 -6.16
N SER A 59 16.73 -20.32 -6.96
CA SER A 59 17.28 -20.43 -8.32
C SER A 59 18.73 -20.90 -8.32
N ALA A 60 19.58 -20.35 -7.45
CA ALA A 60 20.99 -20.77 -7.34
C ALA A 60 21.12 -22.23 -6.87
N VAL A 61 20.32 -22.65 -5.89
CA VAL A 61 20.27 -24.04 -5.40
C VAL A 61 19.76 -24.97 -6.51
N ARG A 62 18.74 -24.58 -7.25
CA ARG A 62 18.23 -25.36 -8.38
C ARG A 62 19.29 -25.53 -9.48
N ASP A 63 20.02 -24.47 -9.80
CA ASP A 63 21.10 -24.51 -10.80
C ASP A 63 22.25 -25.43 -10.33
N TRP A 64 22.55 -25.45 -9.03
CA TRP A 64 23.47 -26.42 -8.43
C TRP A 64 22.99 -27.86 -8.57
N LEU A 65 21.74 -28.14 -8.22
CA LEU A 65 21.18 -29.48 -8.30
C LEU A 65 21.20 -30.02 -9.74
N LYS A 66 20.95 -29.16 -10.73
CA LYS A 66 20.92 -29.52 -12.15
C LYS A 66 22.29 -29.64 -12.78
N ASN A 67 23.16 -28.66 -12.55
CA ASN A 67 24.43 -28.52 -13.27
C ASN A 67 25.64 -28.90 -12.42
N ARG A 68 25.45 -29.34 -11.16
CA ARG A 68 26.49 -29.67 -10.17
C ARG A 68 27.48 -28.54 -9.85
N HIS A 69 27.19 -27.30 -10.25
CA HIS A 69 27.95 -26.11 -9.89
C HIS A 69 27.50 -25.62 -8.53
N ARG A 70 28.36 -25.70 -7.50
CA ARG A 70 27.99 -25.27 -6.14
C ARG A 70 27.49 -23.81 -6.16
N PRO A 71 26.42 -23.48 -5.42
CA PRO A 71 25.96 -22.10 -5.35
C PRO A 71 27.06 -21.27 -4.68
N ASP A 72 27.26 -20.05 -5.18
CA ASP A 72 28.23 -19.14 -4.57
C ASP A 72 27.84 -18.89 -3.11
N PRO A 73 28.74 -19.12 -2.13
CA PRO A 73 28.44 -18.93 -0.72
C PRO A 73 27.99 -17.50 -0.39
N ALA A 74 28.37 -16.50 -1.19
CA ALA A 74 27.91 -15.12 -1.02
C ALA A 74 26.39 -14.96 -1.23
N ILE A 75 25.76 -15.80 -2.06
CA ILE A 75 24.30 -15.81 -2.25
C ILE A 75 23.61 -16.33 -0.99
N CYS A 76 24.06 -17.49 -0.48
CA CYS A 76 23.49 -18.08 0.73
C CYS A 76 23.71 -17.20 1.96
N LEU A 77 24.92 -16.69 2.15
CA LEU A 77 25.25 -15.81 3.26
C LEU A 77 24.48 -14.48 3.17
N GLY A 78 24.39 -13.87 1.98
CA GLY A 78 23.63 -12.64 1.79
C GLY A 78 22.15 -12.81 2.13
N ALA A 79 21.54 -13.94 1.75
CA ALA A 79 20.16 -14.25 2.09
C ALA A 79 19.96 -14.55 3.58
N ALA A 80 20.91 -15.26 4.22
CA ALA A 80 20.87 -15.50 5.66
C ALA A 80 20.92 -14.19 6.44
N VAL A 81 21.85 -13.29 6.10
CA VAL A 81 21.95 -11.95 6.69
C VAL A 81 20.64 -11.20 6.48
N TYR A 82 20.10 -11.17 5.26
CA TYR A 82 18.82 -10.54 4.97
C TYR A 82 17.67 -11.07 5.84
N ASN A 83 17.49 -12.39 5.89
CA ASN A 83 16.39 -13.00 6.64
C ASN A 83 16.53 -12.77 8.15
N VAL A 84 17.75 -12.82 8.70
CA VAL A 84 18.01 -12.47 10.10
C VAL A 84 17.68 -10.99 10.36
N THR A 85 18.08 -10.08 9.47
CA THR A 85 17.76 -8.65 9.63
C THR A 85 16.25 -8.40 9.56
N VAL A 86 15.53 -9.02 8.62
CA VAL A 86 14.07 -8.93 8.52
C VAL A 86 13.40 -9.46 9.79
N LEU A 87 13.88 -10.58 10.34
CA LEU A 87 13.38 -11.12 11.60
C LEU A 87 13.61 -10.15 12.76
N CYS A 88 14.81 -9.58 12.89
CA CYS A 88 15.10 -8.56 13.89
C CYS A 88 14.20 -7.33 13.73
N ALA A 89 14.03 -6.84 12.50
CA ALA A 89 13.15 -5.71 12.22
C ALA A 89 11.69 -6.03 12.60
N TYR A 90 11.19 -7.22 12.27
CA TYR A 90 9.86 -7.65 12.70
C TYR A 90 9.72 -7.67 14.23
N LEU A 91 10.67 -8.26 14.95
CA LEU A 91 10.64 -8.32 16.42
C LEU A 91 10.67 -6.93 17.06
N LEU A 92 11.42 -5.99 16.49
CA LEU A 92 11.51 -4.61 16.97
C LEU A 92 10.26 -3.78 16.62
N LEU A 93 9.65 -4.01 15.45
CA LEU A 93 8.59 -3.16 14.90
C LEU A 93 7.18 -3.72 15.12
N ARG A 94 7.01 -5.00 15.48
CA ARG A 94 5.68 -5.62 15.68
C ARG A 94 4.81 -4.91 16.71
N HIS A 95 5.42 -4.24 17.68
CA HIS A 95 4.73 -3.48 18.72
C HIS A 95 4.23 -2.10 18.25
N ARG A 96 4.60 -1.66 17.04
CA ARG A 96 4.09 -0.40 16.45
C ARG A 96 2.68 -0.52 15.87
N SER A 97 2.17 -1.74 15.67
CA SER A 97 0.76 -1.96 15.31
C SER A 97 -0.07 -1.91 16.60
N ASN A 98 -0.86 -0.85 16.78
CA ASN A 98 -1.84 -0.78 17.87
C ASN A 98 -3.14 -1.51 17.47
N THR A 99 -3.90 -1.97 18.46
CA THR A 99 -5.22 -2.62 18.25
C THR A 99 -6.16 -1.72 17.46
N TYR A 100 -6.08 -0.43 17.73
CA TYR A 100 -6.85 0.59 17.05
C TYR A 100 -6.70 0.61 15.52
N LEU A 101 -5.47 0.57 15.00
CA LEU A 101 -5.26 0.48 13.55
C LEU A 101 -5.81 -0.83 12.98
N ARG A 102 -5.76 -1.92 13.75
CA ARG A 102 -6.32 -3.20 13.30
C ARG A 102 -7.84 -3.14 13.22
N ASP A 103 -8.48 -2.52 14.20
CA ASP A 103 -9.94 -2.32 14.20
C ASP A 103 -10.36 -1.39 13.05
N TYR A 104 -9.61 -0.31 12.81
CA TYR A 104 -9.87 0.60 11.69
C TYR A 104 -9.78 -0.11 10.32
N TRP A 105 -8.85 -1.06 10.18
CA TRP A 105 -8.64 -1.82 8.95
C TRP A 105 -9.30 -3.21 8.97
N SER A 106 -10.27 -3.47 9.86
CA SER A 106 -10.88 -4.79 10.05
C SER A 106 -11.38 -5.40 8.74
N ASP A 107 -12.04 -4.58 7.92
CA ASP A 107 -12.67 -4.99 6.67
C ASP A 107 -11.65 -5.26 5.56
N GLY A 108 -10.41 -4.81 5.77
CA GLY A 108 -9.27 -5.07 4.89
C GLY A 108 -8.51 -6.34 5.24
N PHE A 109 -8.86 -7.06 6.31
CA PHE A 109 -8.25 -8.35 6.62
C PHE A 109 -9.05 -9.50 6.02
N MET A 110 -8.34 -10.55 5.61
CA MET A 110 -8.97 -11.62 4.85
C MET A 110 -9.77 -12.52 5.80
N PRO A 111 -11.08 -12.71 5.59
CA PRO A 111 -11.89 -13.62 6.38
C PRO A 111 -11.45 -15.07 6.15
N LEU A 112 -11.23 -15.81 7.23
CA LEU A 112 -10.78 -17.21 7.21
C LEU A 112 -11.86 -18.18 7.69
N GLU A 113 -13.08 -17.71 7.95
CA GLU A 113 -14.20 -18.50 8.45
C GLU A 113 -14.75 -19.45 7.39
N SER A 114 -14.64 -19.09 6.10
CA SER A 114 -15.04 -19.95 4.99
C SER A 114 -14.34 -19.63 3.67
N THR A 115 -14.21 -20.65 2.80
CA THR A 115 -13.68 -20.48 1.44
C THR A 115 -14.52 -19.49 0.62
N ALA A 116 -15.83 -19.47 0.81
CA ALA A 116 -16.73 -18.54 0.11
C ALA A 116 -16.46 -17.08 0.51
N ALA A 117 -16.29 -16.81 1.81
CA ALA A 117 -15.94 -15.49 2.31
C ALA A 117 -14.55 -15.05 1.78
N MET A 118 -13.56 -15.95 1.81
CA MET A 118 -12.23 -15.70 1.26
C MET A 118 -12.29 -15.36 -0.24
N LEU A 119 -13.02 -16.13 -1.05
CA LEU A 119 -13.15 -15.87 -2.49
C LEU A 119 -13.91 -14.57 -2.77
N SER A 120 -14.96 -14.27 -2.02
CA SER A 120 -15.70 -13.00 -2.11
C SER A 120 -14.80 -11.81 -1.76
N PHE A 121 -14.02 -11.93 -0.68
CA PHE A 121 -13.02 -10.94 -0.29
C PHE A 121 -11.97 -10.72 -1.37
N LEU A 122 -11.42 -11.80 -1.95
CA LEU A 122 -10.45 -11.71 -3.05
C LEU A 122 -11.06 -11.08 -4.30
N GLY A 123 -12.31 -11.43 -4.62
CA GLY A 123 -13.05 -10.81 -5.71
C GLY A 123 -13.19 -9.30 -5.50
N ASN A 124 -13.67 -8.87 -4.33
CA ASN A 124 -13.92 -7.46 -4.07
C ASN A 124 -12.63 -6.66 -3.85
N ASN A 125 -11.83 -7.03 -2.85
CA ASN A 125 -10.63 -6.28 -2.47
C ASN A 125 -9.46 -6.48 -3.45
N GLY A 126 -9.37 -7.65 -4.07
CA GLY A 126 -8.36 -7.90 -5.11
C GLY A 126 -8.61 -7.08 -6.37
N LEU A 127 -9.87 -6.98 -6.82
CA LEU A 127 -10.24 -6.10 -7.93
C LEU A 127 -10.02 -4.64 -7.58
N LEU A 128 -10.46 -4.18 -6.38
CA LEU A 128 -10.23 -2.82 -5.92
C LEU A 128 -8.74 -2.44 -5.90
N LEU A 129 -7.85 -3.35 -5.47
CA LEU A 129 -6.40 -3.13 -5.50
C LEU A 129 -5.88 -2.91 -6.93
N LEU A 130 -6.35 -3.74 -7.88
CA LEU A 130 -5.92 -3.66 -9.28
C LEU A 130 -6.48 -2.41 -9.95
N ASP A 131 -7.72 -2.06 -9.66
CA ASP A 131 -8.41 -0.89 -10.19
C ASP A 131 -7.81 0.41 -9.65
N ALA A 132 -7.46 0.47 -8.37
CA ALA A 132 -6.79 1.63 -7.78
C ALA A 132 -5.40 1.89 -8.38
N SER A 133 -4.73 0.82 -8.88
CA SER A 133 -3.37 0.90 -9.42
C SER A 133 -3.29 1.42 -10.86
N LEU A 134 -4.41 1.45 -11.59
CA LEU A 134 -4.43 1.66 -13.05
C LEU A 134 -5.55 2.62 -13.47
N PRO A 135 -5.44 3.30 -14.64
CA PRO A 135 -6.48 4.23 -15.08
C PRO A 135 -7.80 3.49 -15.38
N ALA A 136 -8.83 3.71 -14.58
CA ALA A 136 -10.16 3.14 -14.79
C ALA A 136 -11.04 4.02 -15.70
N TRP A 137 -11.81 3.40 -16.60
CA TRP A 137 -12.74 4.12 -17.49
C TRP A 137 -14.11 4.41 -16.85
N GLY A 138 -14.46 3.73 -15.76
CA GLY A 138 -15.67 3.97 -14.99
C GLY A 138 -15.45 3.73 -13.51
N SER A 139 -16.00 4.61 -12.68
CA SER A 139 -16.16 4.43 -11.25
C SER A 139 -17.61 4.00 -11.00
N GLY A 140 -17.92 2.73 -11.24
CA GLY A 140 -19.25 2.17 -11.04
C GLY A 140 -19.16 0.79 -10.38
N PRO A 141 -20.08 0.45 -9.47
CA PRO A 141 -20.16 -0.91 -8.95
C PRO A 141 -20.38 -1.90 -10.10
N GLY A 142 -19.51 -2.92 -10.20
CA GLY A 142 -19.61 -3.98 -11.21
C GLY A 142 -18.90 -3.72 -12.54
N THR A 143 -18.23 -2.59 -12.74
CA THR A 143 -17.43 -2.37 -13.96
C THR A 143 -16.04 -2.99 -13.83
N VAL A 144 -15.78 -4.09 -14.53
CA VAL A 144 -14.43 -4.66 -14.65
C VAL A 144 -13.54 -3.66 -15.38
N SER A 145 -12.44 -3.22 -14.76
CA SER A 145 -11.50 -2.33 -15.43
C SER A 145 -10.91 -2.99 -16.69
N TRP A 146 -10.92 -2.24 -17.79
CA TRP A 146 -10.35 -2.63 -19.08
C TRP A 146 -8.85 -2.99 -18.98
N THR A 147 -8.18 -2.58 -17.91
CA THR A 147 -6.75 -2.84 -17.69
C THR A 147 -6.47 -4.23 -17.13
N ILE A 148 -7.44 -4.88 -16.49
CA ILE A 148 -7.26 -6.19 -15.82
C ILE A 148 -6.81 -7.28 -16.81
N PRO A 149 -7.41 -7.43 -18.01
CA PRO A 149 -6.92 -8.40 -19.01
C PRO A 149 -5.44 -8.22 -19.35
N PHE A 150 -4.95 -6.97 -19.40
CA PHE A 150 -3.54 -6.70 -19.67
C PHE A 150 -2.64 -7.09 -18.49
N VAL A 151 -3.08 -6.90 -17.24
CA VAL A 151 -2.34 -7.38 -16.07
C VAL A 151 -2.18 -8.90 -16.11
N GLY A 152 -3.27 -9.62 -16.39
CA GLY A 152 -3.25 -11.09 -16.54
C GLY A 152 -2.36 -11.55 -17.69
N LEU A 153 -2.48 -10.90 -18.87
CA LEU A 153 -1.65 -11.18 -20.03
C LEU A 153 -0.16 -10.91 -19.76
N GLY A 154 0.16 -9.82 -19.07
CA GLY A 154 1.52 -9.47 -18.68
C GLY A 154 2.13 -10.49 -17.74
N LEU A 155 1.37 -10.95 -16.74
CA LEU A 155 1.81 -12.02 -15.84
C LEU A 155 2.06 -13.33 -16.61
N GLY A 156 1.12 -13.72 -17.46
CA GLY A 156 1.26 -14.92 -18.31
C GLY A 156 2.50 -14.83 -19.21
N TRP A 157 2.71 -13.67 -19.85
CA TRP A 157 3.88 -13.41 -20.71
C TRP A 157 5.19 -13.51 -19.94
N LEU A 158 5.26 -12.91 -18.74
CA LEU A 158 6.44 -12.97 -17.88
C LEU A 158 6.78 -14.40 -17.46
N LEU A 159 5.77 -15.21 -17.08
CA LEU A 159 5.95 -16.59 -16.64
C LEU A 159 6.29 -17.56 -17.78
N ALA A 160 5.74 -17.33 -18.97
CA ALA A 160 5.95 -18.19 -20.14
C ALA A 160 7.41 -18.20 -20.62
N ARG A 161 8.09 -17.04 -20.61
CA ARG A 161 9.46 -16.89 -21.14
C ARG A 161 10.52 -17.15 -20.09
N LYS A 162 11.56 -17.91 -20.44
CA LYS A 162 12.64 -18.29 -19.49
C LYS A 162 13.38 -17.06 -18.96
N GLU A 163 13.56 -16.06 -19.81
CA GLU A 163 14.30 -14.83 -19.53
C GLU A 163 13.60 -13.97 -18.48
N THR A 164 12.27 -13.94 -18.48
CA THR A 164 11.45 -13.11 -17.59
C THR A 164 10.77 -13.89 -16.46
N ARG A 165 10.81 -15.23 -16.49
CA ARG A 165 10.11 -16.09 -15.54
C ARG A 165 10.44 -15.79 -14.09
N PHE A 166 11.70 -15.44 -13.80
CA PHE A 166 12.10 -15.05 -12.45
C PHE A 166 11.29 -13.84 -11.95
N PHE A 167 11.15 -12.82 -12.78
CA PHE A 167 10.37 -11.62 -12.43
C PHE A 167 8.87 -11.94 -12.30
N GLY A 168 8.34 -12.81 -13.17
CA GLY A 168 6.97 -13.32 -13.04
C GLY A 168 6.75 -14.04 -11.70
N LEU A 169 7.67 -14.92 -11.29
CA LEU A 169 7.59 -15.62 -10.00
C LEU A 169 7.70 -14.68 -8.80
N VAL A 170 8.60 -13.69 -8.86
CA VAL A 170 8.70 -12.63 -7.85
C VAL A 170 7.38 -11.89 -7.72
N THR A 171 6.73 -11.58 -8.84
CA THR A 171 5.45 -10.87 -8.86
C THR A 171 4.32 -11.71 -8.23
N VAL A 172 4.23 -13.00 -8.58
CA VAL A 172 3.27 -13.92 -7.94
C VAL A 172 3.52 -14.01 -6.44
N ALA A 173 4.76 -14.20 -6.03
CA ALA A 173 5.14 -14.31 -4.63
C ALA A 173 4.89 -13.01 -3.85
N PHE A 174 5.03 -11.84 -4.47
CA PHE A 174 4.65 -10.54 -3.89
C PHE A 174 3.15 -10.50 -3.55
N PHE A 175 2.29 -10.86 -4.49
CA PHE A 175 0.84 -10.87 -4.25
C PHE A 175 0.47 -11.93 -3.21
N ILE A 176 1.04 -13.14 -3.28
CA ILE A 176 0.83 -14.18 -2.26
C ILE A 176 1.26 -13.67 -0.88
N ALA A 177 2.41 -13.02 -0.75
CA ALA A 177 2.89 -12.50 0.52
C ALA A 177 1.93 -11.45 1.12
N ARG A 178 1.31 -10.61 0.28
CA ARG A 178 0.27 -9.67 0.70
C ARG A 178 -1.01 -10.38 1.15
N LEU A 179 -1.47 -11.40 0.40
CA LEU A 179 -2.64 -12.20 0.79
C LEU A 179 -2.41 -12.90 2.14
N VAL A 180 -1.23 -13.49 2.32
CA VAL A 180 -0.83 -14.13 3.58
C VAL A 180 -0.77 -13.12 4.72
N ALA A 181 -0.20 -11.94 4.49
CA ALA A 181 -0.16 -10.89 5.52
C ALA A 181 -1.56 -10.37 5.89
N SER A 182 -2.48 -10.31 4.93
CA SER A 182 -3.89 -9.97 5.15
C SER A 182 -4.63 -11.03 5.95
N ALA A 183 -4.38 -12.31 5.66
CA ALA A 183 -4.94 -13.44 6.41
C ALA A 183 -4.41 -13.53 7.85
N LEU A 184 -3.17 -13.07 8.09
CA LEU A 184 -2.55 -13.02 9.41
C LEU A 184 -2.86 -11.72 10.17
N SER A 185 -3.74 -10.87 9.64
CA SER A 185 -4.06 -9.53 10.19
C SER A 185 -2.83 -8.64 10.41
N ILE A 186 -1.80 -8.81 9.57
CA ILE A 186 -0.55 -8.04 9.61
C ILE A 186 -0.66 -6.82 8.67
N TYR A 187 -1.26 -7.02 7.49
CA TYR A 187 -1.32 -5.98 6.47
C TYR A 187 -2.63 -6.05 5.67
N PRO A 188 -3.49 -5.03 5.74
CA PRO A 188 -4.80 -5.06 5.10
C PRO A 188 -4.72 -4.92 3.57
N LEU A 189 -5.78 -5.34 2.89
CA LEU A 189 -6.01 -5.19 1.44
C LEU A 189 -7.29 -4.38 1.21
N GLY A 190 -7.33 -3.58 0.15
CA GLY A 190 -8.56 -2.89 -0.27
C GLY A 190 -8.84 -1.57 0.47
N GLY A 191 -7.79 -0.89 0.92
CA GLY A 191 -7.86 0.29 1.78
C GLY A 191 -7.37 1.60 1.14
N SER A 192 -7.14 1.60 -0.18
CA SER A 192 -6.53 2.67 -1.00
C SER A 192 -5.09 3.03 -0.62
N ARG A 193 -4.84 3.49 0.61
CA ARG A 193 -3.52 3.93 1.09
C ARG A 193 -2.52 2.78 1.16
N VAL A 194 -2.94 1.61 1.63
CA VAL A 194 -2.08 0.42 1.75
C VAL A 194 -1.88 -0.31 0.41
N ASP A 195 -2.65 0.05 -0.61
CA ASP A 195 -2.58 -0.58 -1.93
C ASP A 195 -1.61 0.14 -2.86
N ILE A 196 -1.26 1.40 -2.58
CA ILE A 196 -0.28 2.20 -3.35
C ILE A 196 1.07 1.48 -3.50
N PHE A 197 1.42 0.60 -2.56
CA PHE A 197 2.66 -0.17 -2.57
C PHE A 197 2.67 -1.29 -3.63
N ALA A 198 1.49 -1.75 -4.05
CA ALA A 198 1.33 -2.69 -5.15
C ALA A 198 1.36 -1.99 -6.52
N PHE A 199 1.17 -0.67 -6.58
CA PHE A 199 1.06 0.06 -7.84
C PHE A 199 2.26 -0.18 -8.78
N PRO A 200 3.53 -0.10 -8.33
CA PRO A 200 4.64 -0.33 -9.26
C PRO A 200 4.65 -1.75 -9.84
N VAL A 201 4.29 -2.76 -9.03
CA VAL A 201 4.20 -4.15 -9.49
C VAL A 201 3.07 -4.29 -10.52
N THR A 202 1.89 -3.75 -10.22
CA THR A 202 0.72 -3.78 -11.10
C THR A 202 0.95 -3.02 -12.41
N ILE A 203 1.59 -1.84 -12.35
CA ILE A 203 1.98 -1.05 -13.53
C ILE A 203 3.00 -1.81 -14.39
N CYS A 204 3.99 -2.47 -13.78
CA CYS A 204 4.92 -3.33 -14.52
C CYS A 204 4.21 -4.50 -15.22
N LEU A 205 3.25 -5.15 -14.55
CA LEU A 205 2.44 -6.20 -15.16
C LEU A 205 1.60 -5.66 -16.32
N PHE A 206 0.94 -4.53 -16.13
CA PHE A 206 0.16 -3.87 -17.17
C PHE A 206 1.02 -3.51 -18.39
N ALA A 207 2.20 -2.91 -18.18
CA ALA A 207 3.15 -2.60 -19.24
C ALA A 207 3.65 -3.85 -19.97
N ALA A 208 3.95 -4.94 -19.23
CA ALA A 208 4.28 -6.24 -19.82
C ALA A 208 3.11 -6.81 -20.64
N GLY A 209 1.88 -6.59 -20.21
CA GLY A 209 0.65 -6.92 -20.93
C GLY A 209 0.53 -6.20 -22.26
N ILE A 210 0.75 -4.88 -22.28
CA ILE A 210 0.80 -4.10 -23.52
C ILE A 210 1.92 -4.63 -24.42
N GLN A 211 3.11 -4.91 -23.86
CA GLN A 211 4.22 -5.46 -24.64
C GLN A 211 3.84 -6.81 -25.29
N ALA A 212 3.15 -7.67 -24.57
CA ALA A 212 2.68 -8.97 -25.04
C ALA A 212 1.60 -8.81 -26.13
N ALA A 213 0.56 -8.01 -25.88
CA ALA A 213 -0.53 -7.77 -26.81
C ALA A 213 -0.04 -7.16 -28.13
N THR A 214 0.95 -6.28 -28.06
CA THR A 214 1.48 -5.56 -29.23
C THR A 214 2.57 -6.32 -29.99
N ALA A 215 3.06 -7.45 -29.48
CA ALA A 215 4.24 -8.13 -30.01
C ALA A 215 4.07 -8.66 -31.45
N ALA A 216 2.85 -9.00 -31.85
CA ALA A 216 2.56 -9.60 -33.16
C ALA A 216 2.30 -8.58 -34.28
N PHE A 217 2.21 -7.29 -33.96
CA PHE A 217 1.89 -6.26 -34.96
C PHE A 217 3.12 -5.88 -35.81
N PRO A 218 2.93 -5.36 -37.03
CA PRO A 218 4.03 -5.02 -37.95
C PRO A 218 4.91 -3.86 -37.45
N ARG A 219 4.37 -2.97 -36.60
CA ARG A 219 5.11 -1.82 -36.03
C ARG A 219 4.93 -1.78 -34.51
N PRO A 220 5.46 -2.77 -33.77
CA PRO A 220 5.15 -2.96 -32.36
C PRO A 220 5.64 -1.77 -31.51
N ALA A 221 6.76 -1.14 -31.87
CA ALA A 221 7.27 0.04 -31.18
C ALA A 221 6.33 1.25 -31.29
N ALA A 222 5.82 1.55 -32.50
CA ALA A 222 4.91 2.66 -32.71
C ALA A 222 3.57 2.45 -31.97
N ILE A 223 3.06 1.23 -31.98
CA ILE A 223 1.81 0.88 -31.28
C ILE A 223 1.98 0.99 -29.76
N ARG A 224 3.12 0.54 -29.22
CA ARG A 224 3.44 0.71 -27.79
C ARG A 224 3.53 2.18 -27.39
N LEU A 225 4.16 3.01 -28.23
CA LEU A 225 4.24 4.45 -27.99
C LEU A 225 2.85 5.09 -27.99
N ALA A 226 1.99 4.74 -28.95
CA ALA A 226 0.61 5.20 -29.01
C ALA A 226 -0.19 4.76 -27.77
N ALA A 227 -0.09 3.48 -27.38
CA ALA A 227 -0.74 2.97 -26.17
C ALA A 227 -0.24 3.69 -24.91
N ALA A 228 1.06 3.91 -24.78
CA ALA A 228 1.64 4.66 -23.68
C ALA A 228 1.13 6.11 -23.64
N ALA A 229 1.05 6.78 -24.79
CA ALA A 229 0.51 8.14 -24.88
C ALA A 229 -0.95 8.21 -24.43
N VAL A 230 -1.79 7.26 -24.85
CA VAL A 230 -3.19 7.16 -24.40
C VAL A 230 -3.27 6.91 -22.89
N VAL A 231 -2.49 5.98 -22.35
CA VAL A 231 -2.45 5.69 -20.91
C VAL A 231 -2.01 6.91 -20.10
N VAL A 232 -0.98 7.62 -20.55
CA VAL A 232 -0.51 8.85 -19.90
C VAL A 232 -1.57 9.95 -19.97
N ALA A 233 -2.20 10.16 -21.12
CA ALA A 233 -3.29 11.13 -21.27
C ALA A 233 -4.47 10.82 -20.34
N LEU A 234 -4.83 9.54 -20.18
CA LEU A 234 -5.86 9.11 -19.24
C LEU A 234 -5.44 9.34 -17.78
N ALA A 235 -4.21 8.99 -17.43
CA ALA A 235 -3.68 9.20 -16.08
C ALA A 235 -3.62 10.69 -15.70
N LEU A 236 -3.36 11.58 -16.66
CA LEU A 236 -3.34 13.03 -16.46
C LEU A 236 -4.74 13.64 -16.37
N THR A 237 -5.71 13.12 -17.15
CA THR A 237 -7.10 13.65 -17.15
C THR A 237 -7.96 13.08 -16.03
N ARG A 238 -7.58 11.91 -15.49
CA ARG A 238 -8.24 11.25 -14.36
C ARG A 238 -7.21 10.85 -13.31
N PRO A 239 -6.59 11.83 -12.62
CA PRO A 239 -5.66 11.52 -11.54
C PRO A 239 -6.38 10.68 -10.48
N VAL A 240 -5.66 9.72 -9.89
CA VAL A 240 -6.14 9.00 -8.72
C VAL A 240 -6.41 10.04 -7.63
N GLY A 241 -7.69 10.27 -7.32
CA GLY A 241 -8.10 11.24 -6.33
C GLY A 241 -7.47 10.87 -4.99
N ALA A 242 -6.55 11.71 -4.50
CA ALA A 242 -6.18 11.65 -3.12
C ALA A 242 -7.27 12.38 -2.34
N ALA A 243 -7.92 11.70 -1.40
CA ALA A 243 -8.84 12.32 -0.45
C ALA A 243 -8.05 13.21 0.50
N TYR A 244 -7.59 14.35 0.01
CA TYR A 244 -7.18 15.47 0.84
C TYR A 244 -8.42 16.26 1.23
N LEU A 245 -8.33 17.00 2.33
CA LEU A 245 -9.38 17.89 2.80
C LEU A 245 -9.81 18.80 1.64
N ASN A 246 -11.07 18.69 1.22
CA ASN A 246 -11.54 19.36 0.02
C ASN A 246 -11.57 20.87 0.27
N THR A 247 -11.13 21.67 -0.69
CA THR A 247 -11.28 23.13 -0.63
C THR A 247 -12.76 23.53 -0.53
N ASP A 248 -13.66 22.69 -1.04
CA ASP A 248 -15.11 22.91 -0.91
C ASP A 248 -15.61 22.85 0.54
N ASP A 249 -14.80 22.33 1.47
CA ASP A 249 -15.13 22.28 2.90
C ASP A 249 -14.71 23.57 3.65
N ASP A 250 -13.91 24.46 3.03
CA ASP A 250 -13.48 25.73 3.62
C ASP A 250 -14.66 26.64 4.01
N PRO A 251 -15.70 26.84 3.17
CA PRO A 251 -16.87 27.63 3.56
C PRO A 251 -17.59 27.10 4.80
N LEU A 252 -17.61 25.78 5.02
CA LEU A 252 -18.19 25.20 6.22
C LEU A 252 -17.36 25.56 7.45
N VAL A 253 -16.03 25.42 7.39
CA VAL A 253 -15.14 25.83 8.48
C VAL A 253 -15.26 27.33 8.75
N ALA A 254 -15.29 28.15 7.71
CA ALA A 254 -15.44 29.59 7.83
C ALA A 254 -16.77 29.98 8.48
N HIS A 255 -17.86 29.30 8.11
CA HIS A 255 -19.19 29.51 8.70
C HIS A 255 -19.22 29.10 10.17
N VAL A 256 -18.72 27.90 10.51
CA VAL A 256 -18.64 27.47 11.92
C VAL A 256 -17.76 28.43 12.72
N ALA A 257 -16.67 28.92 12.14
CA ALA A 257 -15.78 29.89 12.78
C ALA A 257 -16.40 31.28 12.96
N SER A 258 -17.30 31.72 12.08
CA SER A 258 -17.99 33.02 12.21
C SER A 258 -19.14 32.98 13.19
N GLU A 259 -19.85 31.85 13.28
CA GLU A 259 -21.03 31.73 14.13
C GLU A 259 -20.71 31.24 15.54
N ALA A 260 -19.66 30.42 15.72
CA ALA A 260 -19.36 29.81 17.01
C ALA A 260 -18.74 30.80 18.01
N ARG A 261 -19.50 31.15 19.05
CA ARG A 261 -19.08 32.02 20.14
C ARG A 261 -18.18 31.29 21.12
N PRO A 262 -17.28 31.96 21.86
CA PRO A 262 -16.35 31.29 22.79
C PRO A 262 -17.02 30.32 23.78
N GLU A 263 -18.25 30.60 24.19
CA GLU A 263 -19.06 29.79 25.09
C GLU A 263 -19.70 28.56 24.43
N ASP A 264 -19.74 28.47 23.11
CA ASP A 264 -20.38 27.35 22.41
C ASP A 264 -19.51 26.09 22.46
N GLY A 265 -20.15 24.96 22.76
CA GLY A 265 -19.50 23.65 22.70
C GLY A 265 -19.27 23.21 21.26
N LEU A 266 -18.05 22.83 20.92
CA LEU A 266 -17.69 22.35 19.58
C LEU A 266 -17.30 20.88 19.63
N ILE A 267 -17.97 20.03 18.85
CA ILE A 267 -17.62 18.62 18.71
C ILE A 267 -17.06 18.40 17.32
N LEU A 268 -15.81 17.93 17.23
CA LEU A 268 -15.17 17.66 15.96
C LEU A 268 -14.78 16.20 15.85
N SER A 269 -15.07 15.61 14.68
CA SER A 269 -14.44 14.36 14.27
C SER A 269 -12.94 14.57 14.04
N GLN A 270 -12.15 13.50 14.04
CA GLN A 270 -10.71 13.60 13.73
C GLN A 270 -10.46 14.31 12.38
N ALA A 271 -11.22 13.99 11.34
CA ALA A 271 -11.13 14.68 10.06
C ALA A 271 -11.51 16.16 10.18
N GLY A 272 -12.57 16.46 10.95
CA GLY A 272 -13.00 17.83 11.25
C GLY A 272 -11.94 18.65 11.99
N ILE A 273 -11.13 18.03 12.86
CA ILE A 273 -10.01 18.71 13.53
C ILE A 273 -8.95 19.12 12.52
N TYR A 274 -8.51 18.22 11.64
CA TYR A 274 -7.53 18.56 10.61
C TYR A 274 -8.07 19.59 9.64
N LEU A 275 -9.35 19.50 9.27
CA LEU A 275 -10.03 20.48 8.43
C LEU A 275 -10.03 21.86 9.06
N THR A 276 -10.46 21.93 10.32
CA THR A 276 -10.53 23.19 11.08
C THR A 276 -9.14 23.73 11.40
N ALA A 277 -8.15 22.87 11.61
CA ALA A 277 -6.76 23.25 11.80
C ALA A 277 -6.15 23.86 10.55
N PHE A 278 -6.55 23.39 9.37
CA PHE A 278 -5.98 23.82 8.10
C PHE A 278 -6.65 25.09 7.57
N TYR A 279 -7.98 25.18 7.64
CA TYR A 279 -8.76 26.29 7.09
C TYR A 279 -9.27 27.29 8.13
N GLY A 280 -9.34 26.88 9.40
CA GLY A 280 -9.89 27.71 10.47
C GLY A 280 -8.90 28.72 11.04
N LYS A 281 -9.44 29.66 11.81
CA LYS A 281 -8.65 30.71 12.49
C LYS A 281 -8.27 30.36 13.93
N TRP A 282 -8.75 29.23 14.45
CA TRP A 282 -8.47 28.84 15.82
C TRP A 282 -7.05 28.29 15.95
N PRO A 283 -6.34 28.61 17.04
CA PRO A 283 -5.00 28.08 17.26
C PRO A 283 -5.06 26.56 17.42
N VAL A 284 -3.99 25.89 16.97
CA VAL A 284 -3.84 24.44 17.06
C VAL A 284 -2.57 24.09 17.78
N GLU A 285 -2.58 22.96 18.47
CA GLU A 285 -1.41 22.39 19.10
C GLU A 285 -1.29 20.91 18.76
N THR A 286 -0.07 20.39 18.82
CA THR A 286 0.19 18.96 18.69
C THR A 286 0.52 18.41 20.07
N ARG A 287 -0.26 17.43 20.55
CA ARG A 287 -0.04 16.78 21.84
C ARG A 287 0.29 15.31 21.65
N ALA A 288 1.09 14.75 22.54
CA ALA A 288 1.28 13.31 22.60
C ALA A 288 -0.04 12.63 23.01
N THR A 289 -0.39 11.52 22.37
CA THR A 289 -1.55 10.71 22.75
C THR A 289 -1.34 9.25 22.35
N ASP A 290 -1.91 8.35 23.14
CA ASP A 290 -1.98 6.92 22.83
C ASP A 290 -3.16 6.56 21.91
N ASP A 291 -4.11 7.48 21.74
CA ASP A 291 -5.34 7.29 20.95
C ASP A 291 -5.13 7.46 19.43
N ALA A 292 -3.91 7.84 19.01
CA ALA A 292 -3.57 8.05 17.62
C ALA A 292 -2.42 7.14 17.17
N SER A 293 -2.49 6.65 15.93
CA SER A 293 -1.51 5.73 15.35
C SER A 293 -0.07 6.25 15.27
N HIS A 294 0.12 7.56 15.37
CA HIS A 294 1.40 8.25 15.25
C HIS A 294 1.91 8.76 16.60
N GLY A 295 1.23 8.44 17.71
CA GLY A 295 1.61 8.86 19.06
C GLY A 295 1.38 10.35 19.34
N THR A 296 0.78 11.07 18.40
CA THR A 296 0.45 12.49 18.52
C THR A 296 -0.94 12.76 17.95
N ALA A 297 -1.60 13.79 18.44
CA ALA A 297 -2.85 14.29 17.90
C ALA A 297 -2.78 15.81 17.76
N VAL A 298 -3.40 16.31 16.69
CA VAL A 298 -3.70 17.73 16.54
C VAL A 298 -4.95 18.02 17.35
N THR A 299 -4.94 19.08 18.14
CA THR A 299 -6.08 19.55 18.93
C THR A 299 -6.25 21.05 18.73
N LEU A 300 -7.51 21.52 18.71
CA LEU A 300 -7.78 22.96 18.72
C LEU A 300 -7.57 23.51 20.13
N VAL A 301 -6.88 24.64 20.23
CA VAL A 301 -6.71 25.41 21.47
C VAL A 301 -7.93 26.32 21.62
N ARG A 302 -9.06 25.70 21.96
CA ARG A 302 -10.34 26.38 22.17
C ARG A 302 -11.09 25.71 23.31
N ASP A 303 -11.55 26.51 24.27
CA ASP A 303 -12.35 26.02 25.39
C ASP A 303 -13.63 25.34 24.88
N ARG A 304 -14.14 24.37 25.66
CA ARG A 304 -15.36 23.60 25.36
C ARG A 304 -15.33 22.86 24.01
N THR A 305 -14.13 22.53 23.50
CA THR A 305 -13.98 21.70 22.30
C THR A 305 -13.77 20.23 22.67
N ARG A 306 -14.59 19.34 22.10
CA ARG A 306 -14.45 17.88 22.22
C ARG A 306 -13.97 17.29 20.91
N HIS A 307 -12.82 16.65 20.99
CA HIS A 307 -12.23 15.89 19.89
C HIS A 307 -12.74 14.44 19.96
N LEU A 308 -13.46 14.00 18.94
CA LEU A 308 -13.89 12.62 18.83
C LEU A 308 -12.76 11.78 18.23
N PRO A 309 -12.30 10.72 18.91
CA PRO A 309 -11.39 9.76 18.32
C PRO A 309 -12.08 9.03 17.15
N MET A 310 -11.31 8.50 16.19
CA MET A 310 -11.83 7.56 15.18
C MET A 310 -12.16 6.22 15.88
N SER A 311 -13.21 6.12 16.70
CA SER A 311 -13.54 4.88 17.40
C SER A 311 -15.02 4.54 17.33
N SER A 312 -15.35 3.25 17.47
CA SER A 312 -16.72 2.76 17.65
C SER A 312 -17.39 3.25 18.94
N ALA A 313 -16.65 3.93 19.83
CA ALA A 313 -17.17 4.55 21.04
C ALA A 313 -17.64 6.01 20.84
N GLN A 314 -17.65 6.51 19.61
CA GLN A 314 -18.08 7.88 19.26
C GLN A 314 -19.45 8.23 19.85
N GLU A 315 -20.43 7.34 19.74
CA GLU A 315 -21.79 7.58 20.23
C GLU A 315 -21.83 7.82 21.75
N ARG A 316 -21.12 7.02 22.55
CA ARG A 316 -21.05 7.21 24.02
C ARG A 316 -20.32 8.51 24.40
N LEU A 317 -19.29 8.87 23.65
CA LEU A 317 -18.50 10.09 23.90
C LEU A 317 -19.28 11.36 23.52
N VAL A 318 -20.05 11.32 22.42
CA VAL A 318 -20.94 12.39 22.00
C VAL A 318 -22.05 12.59 23.04
N THR A 319 -22.72 11.51 23.46
CA THR A 319 -23.81 11.57 24.45
C THR A 319 -23.35 12.12 25.81
N ARG A 320 -22.18 11.68 26.31
CA ARG A 320 -21.62 12.22 27.56
C ARG A 320 -21.31 13.73 27.43
N PHE A 321 -20.68 14.15 26.34
CA PHE A 321 -20.31 15.55 26.16
C PHE A 321 -21.54 16.46 26.04
N LEU A 322 -22.58 16.03 25.32
CA LEU A 322 -23.83 16.79 25.21
C LEU A 322 -24.50 16.98 26.58
N ASN A 323 -24.46 15.95 27.44
CA ASN A 323 -24.98 16.03 28.81
C ASN A 323 -24.15 16.95 29.72
N GLU A 324 -22.82 16.97 29.55
CA GLU A 324 -21.91 17.85 30.33
C GLU A 324 -21.92 19.30 29.82
N SER A 325 -22.25 19.52 28.55
CA SER A 325 -22.25 20.84 27.90
C SER A 325 -23.62 21.52 27.91
N GLY A 326 -24.68 20.82 28.33
CA GLY A 326 -26.00 21.39 28.50
C GLY A 326 -25.96 22.59 29.46
N PRO A 327 -26.88 23.56 29.30
CA PRO A 327 -26.92 24.72 30.17
C PRO A 327 -27.09 24.23 31.61
N THR A 328 -26.10 24.49 32.47
CA THR A 328 -26.31 24.45 33.90
C THR A 328 -27.43 25.44 34.17
N GLY A 329 -28.61 24.95 34.53
CA GLY A 329 -29.80 25.76 34.75
C GLY A 329 -29.52 26.92 35.72
N PRO A 330 -30.34 27.98 35.67
CA PRO A 330 -30.12 29.19 36.46
C PRO A 330 -30.10 28.82 37.96
N GLY A 331 -28.97 29.11 38.61
CA GLY A 331 -28.89 29.35 40.04
C GLY A 331 -29.14 30.82 40.34
#